data_AF-A0A2E5KNG5-F1
#
_entry.id   AF-A0A2E5KNG5-F1
#
_cell.length_a   1.000
_cell.length_b   1.000
_cell.length_c   1.000
_cell.angle_alpha   90.00
_cell.angle_beta   90.00
_cell.angle_gamma   90.00
#
_symmetry.space_group_name_H-M   'P 1'
#
loop_
_entity.id
_entity.type
_entity.pdbx_description
1 polymer ?
#
loop_
_entity_poly.entity_id
_entity_poly.type
_entity_poly.pdbx_seq_one_letter_code
_entity_poly.pdbx_strand_id
1 'polypeptide(L)'
;KHFPGHSGVIEDPHDELPRDDRSIDELRDDDMQVYRDLKPEIIQGVMSCHVCFPRIDALPASLSYRFLTEELRDRLAFQGPIFSDDIMMGALGAIAEPEGLARMALQAGADMVLLCNSDNATDRVLDSDELPVQPEASRRRLEAMRPDRAYTADDALLSEARERMSRYI
;
A
#
# COMPACT_ATOMS: atom_id res chain seq x y z
N LYS A 1 -4.14 6.31 -5.12
CA LYS A 1 -3.51 6.26 -3.77
C LYS A 1 -4.08 7.40 -2.94
N HIS A 2 -4.32 7.24 -1.65
CA HIS A 2 -4.16 5.99 -0.89
C HIS A 2 -5.55 5.38 -0.66
N PHE A 3 -5.74 4.10 -0.98
CA PHE A 3 -7.01 3.38 -0.81
C PHE A 3 -7.20 2.98 0.66
N PRO A 4 -8.42 3.04 1.24
CA PRO A 4 -9.71 3.43 0.65
C PRO A 4 -9.96 4.93 0.55
N GLY A 5 -9.13 5.72 1.20
CA GLY A 5 -9.20 7.17 1.28
C GLY A 5 -8.21 7.66 2.33
N HIS A 6 -7.70 8.88 2.15
CA HIS A 6 -6.84 9.55 3.13
C HIS A 6 -7.35 10.97 3.46
N SER A 7 -8.41 11.42 2.77
CA SER A 7 -8.93 12.79 2.84
C SER A 7 -9.68 13.11 4.15
N GLY A 8 -10.13 12.09 4.88
CA GLY A 8 -10.88 12.26 6.12
C GLY A 8 -10.04 12.51 7.37
N VAL A 9 -8.71 12.52 7.25
CA VAL A 9 -7.77 12.53 8.38
C VAL A 9 -6.81 13.70 8.26
N ILE A 10 -6.62 14.42 9.36
CA ILE A 10 -5.86 15.69 9.43
C ILE A 10 -4.47 15.45 10.02
N GLU A 11 -4.33 14.40 10.81
CA GLU A 11 -3.13 13.99 11.51
C GLU A 11 -2.03 13.57 10.53
N ASP A 12 -0.81 14.01 10.82
CA ASP A 12 0.37 13.55 10.09
C ASP A 12 0.61 12.07 10.44
N PRO A 13 0.54 11.15 9.46
CA PRO A 13 0.72 9.73 9.71
C PRO A 13 2.09 9.37 10.28
N HIS A 14 3.08 10.28 10.28
CA HIS A 14 4.41 10.03 10.86
C HIS A 14 4.42 9.96 12.41
N ASP A 15 3.48 10.62 13.09
CA ASP A 15 3.50 10.75 14.56
C ASP A 15 2.53 9.80 15.27
N GLU A 16 1.32 9.62 14.73
CA GLU A 16 0.30 8.70 15.25
C GLU A 16 -0.49 8.06 14.08
N LEU A 17 -1.04 6.86 14.29
CA LEU A 17 -1.87 6.21 13.28
C LEU A 17 -3.17 7.01 13.09
N PRO A 18 -3.40 7.64 11.92
CA PRO A 18 -4.59 8.44 11.70
C PRO A 18 -5.85 7.58 11.79
N ARG A 19 -6.93 8.15 12.31
CA ARG A 19 -8.19 7.44 12.56
C ARG A 19 -9.36 8.11 11.88
N ASP A 20 -10.17 7.33 11.18
CA ASP A 20 -11.41 7.77 10.53
C ASP A 20 -12.59 6.94 11.05
N ASP A 21 -13.55 7.60 11.71
CA ASP A 21 -14.73 6.98 12.32
C ASP A 21 -15.97 6.96 11.39
N ARG A 22 -15.79 7.21 10.09
CA ARG A 22 -16.84 6.97 9.09
C ARG A 22 -17.17 5.48 8.96
N SER A 23 -18.40 5.19 8.60
CA SER A 23 -18.87 3.85 8.24
C SER A 23 -18.39 3.44 6.84
N ILE A 24 -18.46 2.14 6.54
CA ILE A 24 -18.08 1.64 5.22
C ILE A 24 -18.95 2.25 4.10
N ASP A 25 -20.23 2.51 4.38
CA ASP A 25 -21.14 3.06 3.37
C ASP A 25 -20.83 4.54 3.09
N GLU A 26 -20.48 5.33 4.11
CA GLU A 26 -19.97 6.70 3.93
C GLU A 26 -18.70 6.71 3.08
N LEU A 27 -17.74 5.82 3.34
CA LEU A 27 -16.53 5.71 2.50
C LEU A 27 -16.87 5.31 1.05
N ARG A 28 -17.81 4.40 0.86
CA ARG A 28 -18.27 3.95 -0.47
C ARG A 28 -18.93 5.07 -1.26
N ASP A 29 -19.72 5.88 -0.57
CA ASP A 29 -20.46 6.99 -1.14
C ASP A 29 -19.61 8.28 -1.28
N ASP A 30 -18.43 8.34 -0.67
CA ASP A 30 -17.50 9.46 -0.80
C ASP A 30 -16.16 9.03 -1.42
N ASP A 31 -15.13 8.81 -0.60
CA ASP A 31 -13.72 8.65 -1.00
C ASP A 31 -13.52 7.48 -1.97
N MET A 32 -14.25 6.37 -1.79
CA MET A 32 -14.11 5.19 -2.65
C MET A 32 -14.74 5.38 -4.03
N GLN A 33 -15.52 6.43 -4.26
CA GLN A 33 -16.16 6.65 -5.56
C GLN A 33 -15.15 6.72 -6.71
N VAL A 34 -13.96 7.26 -6.45
CA VAL A 34 -12.86 7.38 -7.44
C VAL A 34 -12.30 6.00 -7.85
N TYR A 35 -12.61 4.95 -7.09
CA TYR A 35 -12.20 3.57 -7.32
C TYR A 35 -13.33 2.68 -7.89
N ARG A 36 -14.49 3.23 -8.29
CA ARG A 36 -15.58 2.41 -8.87
C ARG A 36 -15.28 1.88 -10.27
N ASP A 37 -14.50 2.63 -11.06
CA ASP A 37 -14.17 2.30 -12.45
C ASP A 37 -12.66 2.04 -12.62
N LEU A 38 -12.11 1.11 -11.81
CA LEU A 38 -10.70 0.70 -11.87
C LEU A 38 -10.38 -0.18 -13.08
N LYS A 39 -10.62 0.37 -14.26
CA LYS A 39 -10.22 -0.26 -15.52
C LYS A 39 -8.70 -0.36 -15.57
N PRO A 40 -8.12 -1.52 -15.95
CA PRO A 40 -6.67 -1.71 -16.02
C PRO A 40 -5.96 -0.70 -16.92
N GLU A 41 -6.66 -0.13 -17.91
CA GLU A 41 -6.13 0.88 -18.81
C GLU A 41 -5.95 2.26 -18.15
N ILE A 42 -6.65 2.50 -17.02
CA ILE A 42 -6.64 3.79 -16.31
C ILE A 42 -5.79 3.67 -15.03
N ILE A 43 -6.01 2.62 -14.23
CA ILE A 43 -5.30 2.42 -12.96
C ILE A 43 -4.61 1.06 -13.01
N GLN A 44 -3.29 1.11 -13.17
CA GLN A 44 -2.44 -0.08 -13.26
C GLN A 44 -2.02 -0.63 -11.89
N GLY A 45 -2.19 0.13 -10.81
CA GLY A 45 -1.84 -0.28 -9.46
C GLY A 45 -2.51 0.59 -8.41
N VAL A 46 -2.79 0.01 -7.24
CA VAL A 46 -3.35 0.74 -6.09
C VAL A 46 -2.43 0.61 -4.89
N MET A 47 -2.14 1.73 -4.24
CA MET A 47 -1.44 1.78 -2.96
C MET A 47 -2.45 2.05 -1.85
N SER A 48 -2.39 1.25 -0.78
CA SER A 48 -3.26 1.36 0.41
C SER A 48 -2.72 2.38 1.42
N CYS A 49 -3.56 2.88 2.35
CA CYS A 49 -3.15 3.82 3.39
C CYS A 49 -2.94 3.15 4.76
N HIS A 50 -2.14 3.80 5.61
CA HIS A 50 -1.98 3.45 7.03
C HIS A 50 -3.00 4.21 7.91
N VAL A 51 -4.29 4.14 7.57
CA VAL A 51 -5.38 4.77 8.35
C VAL A 51 -6.22 3.68 9.00
N CYS A 52 -6.52 3.85 10.29
CA CYS A 52 -7.42 3.00 11.04
C CYS A 52 -8.87 3.42 10.83
N PHE A 53 -9.76 2.45 10.58
CA PHE A 53 -11.19 2.68 10.41
C PHE A 53 -11.99 1.85 11.42
N PRO A 54 -12.09 2.26 12.70
CA PRO A 54 -12.43 1.34 13.79
C PRO A 54 -13.87 0.83 13.80
N ARG A 55 -14.75 1.42 12.97
CA ARG A 55 -16.10 0.91 12.72
C ARG A 55 -16.16 -0.22 11.69
N ILE A 56 -15.04 -0.49 11.02
CA ILE A 56 -14.92 -1.40 9.88
C ILE A 56 -13.94 -2.53 10.23
N ASP A 57 -12.74 -2.17 10.68
CA ASP A 57 -11.69 -3.10 11.08
C ASP A 57 -10.83 -2.49 12.20
N ALA A 58 -10.29 -3.33 13.07
CA ALA A 58 -9.36 -2.91 14.11
C ALA A 58 -7.96 -2.61 13.55
N LEU A 59 -7.63 -3.19 12.40
CA LEU A 59 -6.37 -2.95 11.70
C LEU A 59 -6.49 -1.78 10.72
N PRO A 60 -5.37 -1.07 10.44
CA PRO A 60 -5.34 -0.07 9.39
C PRO A 60 -5.60 -0.69 8.03
N ALA A 61 -6.08 0.10 7.07
CA ALA A 61 -6.52 -0.39 5.76
C ALA A 61 -5.46 -1.21 5.01
N SER A 62 -4.19 -0.83 5.10
CA SER A 62 -3.06 -1.55 4.50
C SER A 62 -2.81 -2.96 5.06
N LEU A 63 -3.34 -3.25 6.26
CA LEU A 63 -3.20 -4.54 6.95
C LEU A 63 -4.55 -5.28 7.08
N SER A 64 -5.61 -4.74 6.50
CA SER A 64 -6.97 -5.24 6.66
C SER A 64 -7.40 -6.07 5.46
N TYR A 65 -7.71 -7.34 5.71
CA TYR A 65 -8.31 -8.24 4.71
C TYR A 65 -9.65 -7.69 4.19
N ARG A 66 -10.42 -7.07 5.09
CA ARG A 66 -11.70 -6.44 4.76
C ARG A 66 -11.54 -5.35 3.71
N PHE A 67 -10.50 -4.52 3.81
CA PHE A 67 -10.25 -3.50 2.79
C PHE A 67 -9.59 -4.03 1.53
N LEU A 68 -8.47 -4.74 1.63
CA LEU A 68 -7.67 -5.09 0.44
C LEU A 68 -8.29 -6.24 -0.37
N THR A 69 -8.93 -7.20 0.31
CA THR A 69 -9.57 -8.33 -0.37
C THR A 69 -11.06 -8.08 -0.56
N GLU A 70 -11.86 -7.93 0.50
CA GLU A 70 -13.32 -7.88 0.35
C GLU A 70 -13.80 -6.62 -0.39
N GLU A 71 -13.30 -5.43 -0.06
CA GLU A 71 -13.69 -4.20 -0.74
C GLU A 71 -12.97 -4.03 -2.09
N LEU A 72 -11.64 -4.09 -2.13
CA LEU A 72 -10.88 -3.76 -3.33
C LEU A 72 -10.84 -4.90 -4.36
N ARG A 73 -10.45 -6.12 -3.96
CA ARG A 73 -10.33 -7.25 -4.88
C ARG A 73 -11.70 -7.80 -5.29
N ASP A 74 -12.60 -8.01 -4.33
CA ASP A 74 -13.85 -8.74 -4.55
C ASP A 74 -14.99 -7.80 -4.98
N ARG A 75 -15.31 -6.77 -4.19
CA ARG A 75 -16.42 -5.85 -4.49
C ARG A 75 -16.11 -4.91 -5.66
N LEU A 76 -14.95 -4.26 -5.66
CA LEU A 76 -14.54 -3.36 -6.76
C LEU A 76 -13.93 -4.11 -7.94
N ALA A 77 -13.76 -5.44 -7.83
CA ALA A 77 -13.21 -6.30 -8.86
C ALA A 77 -11.83 -5.84 -9.37
N PHE A 78 -11.00 -5.21 -8.52
CA PHE A 78 -9.71 -4.68 -8.96
C PHE A 78 -8.74 -5.81 -9.33
N GLN A 79 -8.24 -5.76 -10.57
CA GLN A 79 -7.39 -6.81 -11.12
C GLN A 79 -5.90 -6.50 -11.07
N GLY A 80 -5.52 -5.25 -10.80
CA GLY A 80 -4.12 -4.83 -10.74
C GLY A 80 -3.43 -5.20 -9.41
N PRO A 81 -2.10 -5.00 -9.33
CA PRO A 81 -1.34 -5.16 -8.10
C PRO A 81 -1.76 -4.14 -7.03
N ILE A 82 -1.81 -4.64 -5.80
CA ILE A 82 -2.02 -3.86 -4.58
C ILE A 82 -0.67 -3.70 -3.87
N PHE A 83 -0.29 -2.46 -3.61
CA PHE A 83 0.92 -2.12 -2.86
C PHE A 83 0.53 -1.67 -1.45
N SER A 84 1.34 -2.06 -0.45
CA SER A 84 1.31 -1.33 0.82
C SER A 84 1.86 0.09 0.62
N ASP A 85 1.52 1.00 1.53
CA ASP A 85 2.41 2.14 1.78
C ASP A 85 3.68 1.66 2.52
N ASP A 86 4.64 2.54 2.77
CA ASP A 86 5.86 2.17 3.49
C ASP A 86 5.56 1.70 4.93
N ILE A 87 5.76 0.40 5.19
CA ILE A 87 5.47 -0.19 6.51
C ILE A 87 6.41 0.28 7.62
N MET A 88 7.49 0.99 7.26
CA MET A 88 8.37 1.66 8.22
C MET A 88 7.86 3.05 8.61
N MET A 89 6.82 3.56 7.94
CA MET A 89 6.20 4.85 8.26
C MET A 89 5.11 4.72 9.31
N GLY A 90 5.00 5.78 10.11
CA GLY A 90 3.95 5.96 11.11
C GLY A 90 4.01 5.02 12.31
N ALA A 91 2.92 5.00 13.09
CA ALA A 91 2.84 4.23 14.33
C ALA A 91 2.55 2.72 14.12
N LEU A 92 2.79 2.17 12.93
CA LEU A 92 2.62 0.74 12.66
C LEU A 92 3.52 -0.15 13.52
N GLY A 93 4.68 0.34 13.95
CA GLY A 93 5.57 -0.39 14.85
C GLY A 93 4.94 -0.76 16.20
N ALA A 94 3.83 -0.11 16.59
CA ALA A 94 3.06 -0.50 17.77
C ALA A 94 2.20 -1.77 17.55
N ILE A 95 1.96 -2.16 16.30
CA ILE A 95 1.15 -3.33 15.92
C ILE A 95 2.01 -4.58 15.87
N ALA A 96 3.13 -4.53 15.15
CA ALA A 96 4.05 -5.65 14.98
C ALA A 96 5.43 -5.17 14.54
N GLU A 97 6.42 -6.05 14.70
CA GLU A 97 7.73 -5.92 14.07
C GLU A 97 7.64 -5.99 12.53
N PRO A 98 8.64 -5.51 11.77
CA PRO A 98 8.60 -5.42 10.31
C PRO A 98 8.20 -6.73 9.59
N GLU A 99 8.69 -7.88 10.06
CA GLU A 99 8.36 -9.22 9.55
C GLU A 99 6.87 -9.53 9.71
N GLY A 100 6.32 -9.17 10.88
CA GLY A 100 4.89 -9.32 11.17
C GLY A 100 4.03 -8.38 10.33
N LEU A 101 4.45 -7.12 10.15
CA LEU A 101 3.75 -6.15 9.30
C LEU A 101 3.73 -6.60 7.84
N ALA A 102 4.87 -7.06 7.31
CA ALA A 102 4.96 -7.58 5.95
C ALA A 102 4.05 -8.80 5.76
N ARG A 103 4.09 -9.76 6.70
CA ARG A 103 3.19 -10.92 6.69
C ARG A 103 1.72 -10.51 6.70
N MET A 104 1.34 -9.59 7.58
CA MET A 104 -0.05 -9.11 7.70
C MET A 104 -0.53 -8.42 6.43
N ALA A 105 0.28 -7.55 5.82
CA ALA A 105 -0.07 -6.87 4.57
C ALA A 105 -0.29 -7.87 3.42
N LEU A 106 0.61 -8.85 3.28
CA LEU A 106 0.48 -9.91 2.27
C LEU A 106 -0.77 -10.78 2.51
N GLN A 107 -1.04 -11.15 3.77
CA GLN A 107 -2.23 -11.91 4.14
C GLN A 107 -3.54 -11.12 3.93
N ALA A 108 -3.49 -9.79 4.10
CA ALA A 108 -4.63 -8.92 3.83
C ALA A 108 -4.98 -8.84 2.34
N GLY A 109 -3.99 -9.04 1.46
CA GLY A 109 -4.19 -9.07 0.01
C GLY A 109 -3.22 -8.20 -0.79
N ALA A 110 -2.23 -7.57 -0.14
CA ALA A 110 -1.18 -6.85 -0.85
C ALA A 110 -0.38 -7.82 -1.74
N ASP A 111 -0.06 -7.36 -2.95
CA ASP A 111 0.79 -8.08 -3.89
C ASP A 111 2.28 -7.77 -3.66
N MET A 112 2.59 -6.57 -3.14
CA MET A 112 3.95 -6.13 -2.79
C MET A 112 3.93 -5.22 -1.56
N VAL A 113 4.86 -5.46 -0.65
CA VAL A 113 5.07 -4.65 0.54
C VAL A 113 6.24 -3.69 0.29
N LEU A 114 6.03 -2.41 0.58
CA LEU A 114 7.08 -1.40 0.58
C LEU A 114 7.65 -1.30 1.99
N LEU A 115 8.95 -1.51 2.11
CA LEU A 115 9.75 -1.29 3.31
C LEU A 115 10.91 -0.40 2.88
N CYS A 116 10.89 0.86 3.29
CA CYS A 116 11.88 1.84 2.87
C CYS A 116 12.76 2.29 4.05
N ASN A 117 13.92 2.86 3.72
CA ASN A 117 14.80 3.56 4.68
C ASN A 117 15.33 2.72 5.85
N SER A 118 15.32 1.38 5.77
CA SER A 118 15.91 0.50 6.78
C SER A 118 16.41 -0.82 6.19
N ASP A 119 17.71 -0.88 5.88
CA ASP A 119 18.36 -2.08 5.35
C ASP A 119 18.27 -3.24 6.35
N ASN A 120 18.47 -2.97 7.65
CA ASN A 120 18.39 -4.00 8.68
C ASN A 120 16.98 -4.63 8.78
N ALA A 121 15.92 -3.81 8.69
CA ALA A 121 14.57 -4.34 8.68
C ALA A 121 14.27 -5.11 7.39
N THR A 122 14.83 -4.66 6.26
CA THR A 122 14.73 -5.38 4.97
C THR A 122 15.33 -6.78 5.08
N ASP A 123 16.57 -6.89 5.58
CA ASP A 123 17.25 -8.18 5.75
C ASP A 123 16.44 -9.11 6.67
N ARG A 124 15.97 -8.60 7.81
CA ARG A 124 15.13 -9.35 8.75
C ARG A 124 13.85 -9.90 8.11
N VAL A 125 13.17 -9.11 7.28
CA VAL A 125 11.96 -9.54 6.57
C VAL A 125 12.29 -10.60 5.52
N LEU A 126 13.38 -10.44 4.78
CA LEU A 126 13.79 -11.39 3.73
C LEU A 126 14.27 -12.73 4.30
N ASP A 127 14.90 -12.71 5.47
CA ASP A 127 15.37 -13.91 6.19
C ASP A 127 14.24 -14.60 6.99
N SER A 128 13.04 -14.03 7.04
CA SER A 128 11.91 -14.58 7.79
C SER A 128 11.25 -15.76 7.08
N ASP A 129 11.10 -16.88 7.78
CA ASP A 129 10.34 -18.04 7.33
C ASP A 129 8.81 -17.86 7.46
N GLU A 130 8.34 -16.71 7.96
CA GLU A 130 6.91 -16.47 8.24
C GLU A 130 6.14 -15.86 7.06
N LEU A 131 6.84 -15.43 5.99
CA LEU A 131 6.18 -14.81 4.86
C LEU A 131 5.35 -15.83 4.06
N PRO A 132 4.11 -15.49 3.66
CA PRO A 132 3.31 -16.37 2.85
C PRO A 132 3.95 -16.57 1.47
N VAL A 133 3.77 -17.76 0.89
CA VAL A 133 4.18 -18.02 -0.50
C VAL A 133 3.41 -17.09 -1.43
N GLN A 134 4.14 -16.35 -2.26
CA GLN A 134 3.53 -15.41 -3.20
C GLN A 134 2.64 -16.13 -4.22
N PRO A 135 1.34 -15.79 -4.32
CA PRO A 135 0.46 -16.43 -5.30
C PRO A 135 0.88 -16.12 -6.74
N GLU A 136 0.70 -17.08 -7.64
CA GLU A 136 0.97 -16.91 -9.08
C GLU A 136 0.21 -15.72 -9.69
N ALA A 137 -1.04 -15.50 -9.26
CA ALA A 137 -1.83 -14.34 -9.69
C ALA A 137 -1.18 -13.02 -9.26
N SER A 138 -0.58 -12.98 -8.05
CA SER A 138 0.14 -11.82 -7.56
C SER A 138 1.40 -11.54 -8.39
N ARG A 139 2.18 -12.58 -8.67
CA ARG A 139 3.35 -12.48 -9.56
C ARG A 139 2.99 -11.91 -10.92
N ARG A 140 1.92 -12.41 -11.56
CA ARG A 140 1.48 -11.92 -12.88
C ARG A 140 1.07 -10.45 -12.86
N ARG A 141 0.38 -10.01 -11.80
CA ARG A 141 0.00 -8.60 -11.63
C ARG A 141 1.22 -7.69 -11.54
N LEU A 142 2.23 -8.11 -10.79
CA LEU A 142 3.49 -7.36 -10.67
C LEU A 142 4.31 -7.41 -11.96
N GLU A 143 4.36 -8.55 -12.65
CA GLU A 143 5.04 -8.68 -13.93
C GLU A 143 4.41 -7.78 -15.00
N ALA A 144 3.08 -7.60 -14.98
CA ALA A 144 2.36 -6.68 -15.87
C ALA A 144 2.70 -5.19 -15.64
N MET A 145 3.31 -4.83 -14.50
CA MET A 145 3.80 -3.47 -14.24
C MET A 145 5.16 -3.19 -14.88
N ARG A 146 5.83 -4.21 -15.43
CA ARG A 146 7.10 -4.01 -16.11
C ARG A 146 6.87 -3.21 -17.39
N PRO A 147 7.74 -2.23 -17.70
CA PRO A 147 7.60 -1.46 -18.91
C PRO A 147 7.75 -2.36 -20.15
N ASP A 148 6.86 -2.20 -21.13
CA ASP A 148 6.84 -2.95 -22.41
C ASP A 148 8.05 -2.59 -23.31
N ARG A 149 8.72 -1.48 -23.02
CA ARG A 149 10.00 -1.11 -23.62
C ARG A 149 11.08 -1.09 -22.55
N ALA A 150 12.31 -1.38 -22.97
CA ALA A 150 13.49 -1.13 -22.15
C ALA A 150 13.50 0.35 -21.73
N TYR A 151 13.01 0.63 -20.53
CA TYR A 151 13.20 1.91 -19.89
C TYR A 151 14.70 2.02 -19.64
N THR A 152 15.36 2.86 -20.43
CA THR A 152 16.75 3.21 -20.14
C THR A 152 16.65 4.39 -19.20
N ALA A 153 16.97 4.15 -17.92
CA ALA A 153 17.07 5.22 -16.95
C ALA A 153 18.06 6.26 -17.49
N ASP A 154 17.62 7.50 -17.65
CA ASP A 154 18.53 8.60 -17.89
C ASP A 154 19.15 8.97 -16.55
N ASP A 155 20.31 8.37 -16.25
CA ASP A 155 21.01 8.58 -14.99
C ASP A 155 21.36 10.06 -14.74
N ALA A 156 21.56 10.84 -15.81
CA ALA A 156 21.80 12.27 -15.70
C ALA A 156 20.51 13.00 -15.28
N LEU A 157 19.38 12.70 -15.92
CA LEU A 157 18.07 13.26 -15.56
C LEU A 157 17.67 12.88 -14.13
N LEU A 158 17.89 11.62 -13.72
CA LEU A 158 17.59 11.15 -12.36
C LEU A 158 18.51 11.78 -11.32
N SER A 159 19.79 11.96 -11.62
CA SER A 159 20.73 12.63 -10.73
C SER A 159 20.38 14.11 -10.58
N GLU A 160 20.04 14.80 -11.67
CA GLU A 160 19.61 16.20 -11.64
C GLU A 160 18.29 16.37 -10.85
N ALA A 161 17.34 15.45 -11.02
CA ALA A 161 16.10 15.44 -10.25
C ALA A 161 16.37 15.24 -8.75
N ARG A 162 17.27 14.31 -8.38
CA ARG A 162 17.70 14.08 -6.98
C ARG A 162 18.38 15.33 -6.40
N GLU A 163 19.28 15.97 -7.13
CA GLU A 163 19.93 17.22 -6.73
C GLU A 163 18.97 18.42 -6.63
N ARG A 164 17.89 18.43 -7.41
CA ARG A 164 16.83 19.44 -7.24
C ARG A 164 16.03 19.17 -5.99
N MET A 165 15.66 17.93 -5.74
CA MET A 165 14.89 17.54 -4.55
C MET A 165 15.67 17.76 -3.25
N SER A 166 16.97 17.47 -3.22
CA SER A 166 17.81 17.69 -2.02
C SER A 166 17.93 19.15 -1.58
N ARG A 167 17.47 20.10 -2.40
CA ARG A 167 17.38 21.53 -2.03
C ARG A 167 16.10 21.89 -1.28
N TYR A 168 15.14 20.97 -1.22
CA TYR A 168 13.83 21.16 -0.57
C TYR A 168 13.64 20.30 0.69
N ILE A 169 14.65 19.50 1.06
CA ILE A 169 14.71 18.67 2.26
C ILE A 169 15.83 19.23 3.14
#